data_AF-A0A2E5IWJ7-F1
#
_entry.id   AF-A0A2E5IWJ7-F1
#
_cell.length_a   1.000
_cell.length_b   1.000
_cell.length_c   1.000
_cell.angle_alpha   90.00
_cell.angle_beta   90.00
_cell.angle_gamma   90.00
#
_symmetry.space_group_name_H-M   'P 1'
#
loop_
_entity.id
_entity.type
_entity.pdbx_description
1 polymer ?
#
loop_
_entity_poly.entity_id
_entity_poly.type
_entity_poly.pdbx_seq_one_letter_code
_entity_poly.pdbx_strand_id
1 'polypeptide(L)'
;MCRNAPPWFTEKQRFRQWWVWLLVLWGPGFFIWAILQQVIMGAPIGNNPTSDLVLILLAVIFGAGLPGFIFVCGLDTEVNQHGVRIRFRPFHRRWVVFNFESIQTAEAITYSPLKDYGGWGIKGGRKGKAYNVSGNTGVLLTMKNGERILIGSRDHEALGLRTQQGLFKHP
;
A
#
# COMPACT_ATOMS: atom_id res chain seq x y z
N MET A 1 2.71 -33.71 3.72
CA MET A 1 2.52 -32.24 3.83
C MET A 1 3.88 -31.61 4.07
N CYS A 2 4.58 -31.16 3.03
CA CYS A 2 5.88 -30.52 3.19
C CYS A 2 5.68 -29.18 3.92
N ARG A 3 6.25 -29.04 5.13
CA ARG A 3 6.34 -27.74 5.80
C ARG A 3 7.13 -26.83 4.87
N ASN A 4 6.49 -25.79 4.32
CA ASN A 4 7.21 -24.73 3.63
C ASN A 4 8.27 -24.18 4.59
N ALA A 5 9.53 -24.16 4.17
CA ALA A 5 10.60 -23.57 4.95
C ALA A 5 10.23 -22.12 5.30
N PRO A 6 10.63 -21.62 6.49
CA PRO A 6 10.36 -20.23 6.86
C PRO A 6 10.97 -19.28 5.82
N PRO A 7 10.29 -18.17 5.48
CA PRO A 7 10.84 -17.19 4.57
C PRO A 7 12.12 -16.58 5.15
N TRP A 8 13.09 -16.28 4.28
CA TRP A 8 14.36 -15.65 4.65
C TRP A 8 14.17 -14.20 5.08
N PHE A 9 13.08 -13.56 4.65
CA PHE A 9 12.68 -12.21 5.03
C PHE A 9 11.15 -12.11 5.03
N THR A 10 10.59 -11.36 5.97
CA THR A 10 9.17 -10.99 5.97
C THR A 10 8.99 -9.57 6.51
N GLU A 11 8.16 -8.79 5.85
CA GLU A 11 7.75 -7.46 6.29
C GLU A 11 6.25 -7.26 6.05
N LYS A 12 5.58 -6.61 7.00
CA LYS A 12 4.18 -6.18 6.86
C LYS A 12 4.08 -4.68 7.07
N GLN A 13 3.74 -3.96 6.02
CA GLN A 13 3.58 -2.52 6.05
C GLN A 13 2.11 -2.12 5.99
N ARG A 14 1.78 -1.05 6.72
CA ARG A 14 0.44 -0.44 6.83
C ARG A 14 0.56 1.07 6.71
N PHE A 15 -0.49 1.70 6.20
CA PHE A 15 -0.60 3.16 6.17
C PHE A 15 -0.77 3.68 7.60
N ARG A 16 0.33 4.08 8.25
CA ARG A 16 0.36 4.60 9.63
C ARG A 16 0.79 6.07 9.69
N GLN A 17 1.07 6.68 8.54
CA GLN A 17 1.50 8.07 8.47
C GLN A 17 0.38 8.99 9.00
N TRP A 18 0.68 9.82 9.99
CA TRP A 18 -0.30 10.70 10.65
C TRP A 18 -1.00 11.63 9.65
N TRP A 19 -0.29 12.15 8.65
CA TRP A 19 -0.85 13.06 7.65
C TRP A 19 -1.86 12.36 6.72
N VAL A 20 -1.68 11.06 6.43
CA VAL A 20 -2.68 10.27 5.68
C VAL A 20 -3.96 10.17 6.50
N TRP A 21 -3.82 9.84 7.79
CA TRP A 21 -4.97 9.74 8.69
C TRP A 21 -5.65 11.08 8.92
N LEU A 22 -4.91 12.18 8.97
CA LEU A 22 -5.50 13.53 9.05
C LEU A 22 -6.39 13.82 7.83
N LEU A 23 -5.92 13.53 6.61
CA LEU A 23 -6.70 13.71 5.38
C LEU A 23 -7.92 12.78 5.34
N VAL A 24 -7.75 11.52 5.73
CA VAL A 24 -8.81 10.51 5.69
C VAL A 24 -9.87 10.75 6.76
N LEU A 25 -9.50 11.26 7.94
CA LEU A 25 -10.40 11.53 9.05
C LEU A 25 -11.10 12.88 8.96
N TRP A 26 -10.67 13.77 8.06
CA TRP A 26 -11.35 15.04 7.79
C TRP A 26 -12.82 14.81 7.38
N GLY A 27 -13.05 13.94 6.39
CA GLY A 27 -14.41 13.62 5.91
C GLY A 27 -15.35 13.13 7.02
N PRO A 28 -14.98 12.10 7.79
CA PRO A 28 -15.73 11.67 8.96
C PRO A 28 -16.03 12.81 9.95
N GLY A 29 -15.05 13.67 10.24
CA GLY A 29 -15.25 14.83 11.11
C GLY A 29 -16.31 15.80 10.57
N PHE A 30 -16.28 16.06 9.26
CA PHE A 30 -17.29 16.87 8.59
C PHE A 30 -18.68 16.23 8.67
N PHE A 31 -18.82 14.93 8.42
CA PHE A 31 -20.11 14.24 8.50
C PHE A 31 -20.68 14.21 9.92
N ILE A 32 -19.85 14.04 10.94
CA ILE A 32 -20.28 14.12 12.34
C ILE A 32 -20.85 15.51 12.61
N TRP A 33 -20.11 16.57 12.28
CA TRP A 33 -20.58 17.94 12.44
C TRP A 33 -21.88 18.20 11.67
N ALA A 34 -21.98 17.72 10.43
CA ALA A 34 -23.16 17.89 9.59
C ALA A 34 -24.42 17.24 10.19
N ILE A 35 -24.30 16.02 10.72
CA ILE A 35 -25.40 15.32 11.38
C ILE A 35 -25.82 16.05 12.66
N LEU A 36 -24.86 16.51 13.48
CA LEU A 36 -25.17 17.27 14.69
C LEU A 36 -25.97 18.54 14.35
N GLN A 37 -25.57 19.26 13.29
CA GLN A 37 -26.21 20.52 12.92
C GLN A 37 -27.58 20.32 12.26
N GLN A 38 -27.71 19.40 11.31
CA GLN A 38 -28.96 19.17 10.58
C GLN A 38 -30.00 18.38 11.39
N VAL A 39 -29.58 17.28 12.02
CA VAL A 39 -30.52 16.31 12.63
C VAL A 39 -30.79 16.64 14.10
N ILE A 40 -29.77 17.06 14.86
CA ILE A 40 -29.93 17.31 16.30
C ILE A 40 -30.33 18.76 16.58
N MET A 41 -29.67 19.72 15.94
CA MET A 41 -29.97 21.15 16.15
C MET A 41 -31.12 21.66 15.28
N GLY A 42 -31.61 20.86 14.31
CA GLY A 42 -32.70 21.22 13.41
C GLY A 42 -32.38 22.39 12.47
N ALA A 43 -31.10 22.74 12.33
CA ALA A 43 -30.66 23.81 11.46
C ALA A 43 -30.18 23.17 10.14
N PRO A 44 -30.85 23.39 8.99
CA PRO A 44 -30.44 22.75 7.74
C PRO A 44 -29.08 23.26 7.24
N ILE A 45 -28.31 22.37 6.59
CA ILE A 45 -27.07 22.74 5.91
C ILE A 45 -27.40 23.25 4.51
N GLY A 46 -27.17 24.54 4.30
CA GLY A 46 -27.43 25.20 3.03
C GLY A 46 -28.91 25.37 2.71
N ASN A 47 -29.20 25.83 1.49
CA ASN A 47 -30.56 26.22 1.10
C ASN A 47 -31.42 25.05 0.57
N ASN A 48 -30.80 23.88 0.32
CA ASN A 48 -31.45 22.66 -0.16
C ASN A 48 -30.88 21.46 0.60
N PRO A 49 -31.36 21.17 1.82
CA PRO A 49 -30.83 20.08 2.63
C PRO A 49 -31.04 18.74 1.94
N THR A 50 -30.00 17.92 1.95
CA THR A 50 -30.08 16.54 1.49
C THR A 50 -30.96 15.73 2.44
N SER A 51 -31.73 14.76 1.93
CA SER A 51 -32.53 13.86 2.76
C SER A 51 -31.66 13.19 3.83
N ASP A 52 -32.18 13.07 5.05
CA ASP A 52 -31.47 12.48 6.19
C ASP A 52 -30.94 11.08 5.88
N LEU A 53 -31.71 10.27 5.13
CA LEU A 53 -31.27 8.93 4.71
C LEU A 53 -30.01 9.00 3.83
N VAL A 54 -29.98 9.92 2.87
CA VAL A 54 -28.83 10.11 1.97
C VAL A 54 -27.63 10.65 2.74
N LEU A 55 -27.85 11.59 3.67
CA LEU A 55 -26.80 12.11 4.54
C LEU A 55 -26.17 10.99 5.39
N ILE A 56 -27.01 10.15 6.02
CA ILE A 56 -26.55 9.01 6.82
C ILE A 56 -25.78 8.00 5.96
N LEU A 57 -26.27 7.68 4.75
CA LEU A 57 -25.59 6.77 3.83
C LEU A 57 -24.20 7.30 3.44
N LEU A 58 -24.10 8.58 3.08
CA LEU A 58 -22.82 9.22 2.78
C LEU A 58 -21.90 9.25 4.00
N ALA A 59 -22.43 9.53 5.18
CA ALA A 59 -21.68 9.49 6.42
C ALA A 59 -21.15 8.09 6.75
N VAL A 60 -21.89 7.02 6.47
CA VAL A 60 -21.39 5.65 6.67
C VAL A 60 -20.29 5.32 5.64
N ILE A 61 -20.53 5.61 4.36
CA ILE A 61 -19.59 5.28 3.27
C ILE A 61 -18.27 6.05 3.43
N PHE A 62 -18.34 7.36 3.59
CA PHE A 62 -17.15 8.22 3.65
C PHE A 62 -16.63 8.39 5.08
N GLY A 63 -17.49 8.34 6.09
CA GLY A 63 -17.12 8.46 7.49
C GLY A 63 -16.52 7.19 8.10
N ALA A 64 -16.99 6.01 7.69
CA ALA A 64 -16.46 4.74 8.18
C ALA A 64 -15.79 3.91 7.07
N GLY A 65 -16.40 3.86 5.88
CA GLY A 65 -15.91 3.05 4.77
C GLY A 65 -14.51 3.45 4.29
N LEU A 66 -14.27 4.74 4.03
CA LEU A 66 -12.94 5.21 3.57
C LEU A 66 -11.83 4.99 4.62
N PRO A 67 -11.98 5.39 5.91
CA PRO A 67 -11.01 5.05 6.95
C PRO A 67 -10.79 3.54 7.11
N GLY A 68 -11.86 2.74 7.11
CA GLY A 68 -11.78 1.28 7.19
C GLY A 68 -11.03 0.67 6.00
N PHE A 69 -11.25 1.20 4.80
CA PHE A 69 -10.52 0.78 3.59
C PHE A 69 -9.02 1.05 3.73
N ILE A 70 -8.64 2.27 4.13
CA ILE A 70 -7.22 2.64 4.33
C ILE A 70 -6.58 1.82 5.45
N PHE A 71 -7.32 1.51 6.53
CA PHE A 71 -6.86 0.66 7.62
C PHE A 71 -6.44 -0.74 7.15
N VAL A 72 -7.23 -1.34 6.25
CA VAL A 72 -6.96 -2.68 5.70
C VAL A 72 -5.84 -2.67 4.66
N CYS A 73 -5.63 -1.54 3.98
CA CYS A 73 -4.60 -1.38 2.96
C CYS A 73 -3.19 -1.63 3.51
N GLY A 74 -2.34 -2.22 2.69
CA GLY A 74 -0.92 -2.39 3.04
C GLY A 74 -0.23 -3.46 2.22
N LEU A 75 1.09 -3.53 2.38
CA LEU A 75 1.98 -4.37 1.60
C LEU A 75 2.60 -5.42 2.51
N ASP A 76 2.37 -6.70 2.21
CA ASP A 76 3.21 -7.77 2.71
C ASP A 76 4.31 -8.06 1.69
N THR A 77 5.52 -8.27 2.18
CA THR A 77 6.68 -8.66 1.38
C THR A 77 7.34 -9.86 2.03
N GLU A 78 7.69 -10.87 1.25
CA GLU A 78 8.46 -12.02 1.71
C GLU A 78 9.51 -12.41 0.67
N VAL A 79 10.67 -12.88 1.15
CA VAL A 79 11.68 -13.54 0.33
C VAL A 79 11.79 -14.97 0.79
N ASN A 80 11.69 -15.92 -0.13
CA ASN A 80 11.84 -17.34 0.15
C ASN A 80 12.75 -17.99 -0.90
N GLN A 81 12.87 -19.32 -0.85
CA GLN A 81 13.70 -20.09 -1.78
C GLN A 81 13.32 -19.98 -3.27
N HIS A 82 12.11 -19.53 -3.61
CA HIS A 82 11.65 -19.41 -5.00
C HIS A 82 11.84 -17.99 -5.56
N GLY A 83 11.77 -16.97 -4.70
CA GLY A 83 11.86 -15.58 -5.13
C GLY A 83 11.34 -14.58 -4.12
N VAL A 84 11.08 -13.38 -4.61
CA VAL A 84 10.42 -12.30 -3.86
C VAL A 84 8.93 -12.37 -4.13
N ARG A 85 8.10 -12.40 -3.08
CA ARG A 85 6.65 -12.36 -3.22
C ARG A 85 6.05 -11.21 -2.45
N ILE A 86 5.04 -10.58 -3.06
CA ILE A 86 4.34 -9.44 -2.47
C ILE A 86 2.83 -9.67 -2.45
N ARG A 87 2.17 -9.03 -1.50
CA ARG A 87 0.71 -8.97 -1.45
C ARG A 87 0.26 -7.59 -0.98
N PHE A 88 -0.28 -6.81 -1.90
CA PHE A 88 -0.85 -5.51 -1.59
C PHE A 88 -2.33 -5.69 -1.26
N ARG A 89 -2.70 -5.65 0.02
CA ARG A 89 -4.09 -5.79 0.47
C ARG A 89 -4.85 -4.48 0.25
N PRO A 90 -6.16 -4.53 -0.07
CA PRO A 90 -6.94 -5.73 -0.42
C PRO A 90 -6.85 -6.13 -1.91
N PHE A 91 -6.11 -5.38 -2.74
CA PHE A 91 -6.07 -5.52 -4.20
C PHE A 91 -5.53 -6.88 -4.69
N HIS A 92 -4.54 -7.45 -4.00
CA HIS A 92 -3.98 -8.76 -4.29
C HIS A 92 -4.62 -9.84 -3.41
N ARG A 93 -5.52 -10.63 -4.02
CA ARG A 93 -6.12 -11.81 -3.36
C ARG A 93 -5.10 -12.92 -3.09
N ARG A 94 -4.17 -13.13 -4.03
CA ARG A 94 -3.07 -14.09 -3.95
C ARG A 94 -1.72 -13.35 -3.92
N TRP A 95 -0.66 -14.05 -3.52
CA TRP A 95 0.70 -13.53 -3.61
C TRP A 95 1.10 -13.34 -5.09
N VAL A 96 1.68 -12.20 -5.41
CA VAL A 96 2.38 -11.96 -6.67
C VAL A 96 3.82 -12.39 -6.45
N VAL A 97 4.35 -13.25 -7.31
CA VAL A 97 5.67 -13.88 -7.15
C VAL A 97 6.59 -13.43 -8.27
N PHE A 98 7.77 -12.94 -7.90
CA PHE A 98 8.88 -12.64 -8.78
C PHE A 98 9.95 -13.70 -8.54
N ASN A 99 9.99 -14.70 -9.42
CA ASN A 99 10.92 -15.82 -9.31
C ASN A 99 12.36 -15.33 -9.53
N PHE A 100 13.33 -15.90 -8.81
CA PHE A 100 14.74 -15.50 -8.98
C PHE A 100 15.22 -15.65 -10.43
N GLU A 101 14.81 -16.72 -11.11
CA GLU A 101 15.14 -16.97 -12.53
C GLU A 101 14.71 -15.82 -13.47
N SER A 102 13.70 -15.04 -13.09
CA SER A 102 13.16 -13.93 -13.88
C SER A 102 13.75 -12.56 -13.51
N ILE A 103 14.43 -12.47 -12.37
CA ILE A 103 15.04 -11.25 -11.87
C ILE A 103 16.48 -11.18 -12.39
N GLN A 104 16.87 -10.05 -12.96
CA GLN A 104 18.22 -9.78 -13.43
C GLN A 104 19.07 -9.12 -12.34
N THR A 105 18.56 -8.07 -11.70
CA THR A 105 19.23 -7.38 -10.57
C THR A 105 18.23 -7.03 -9.48
N ALA A 106 18.74 -6.92 -8.25
CA ALA A 106 17.99 -6.44 -7.09
C ALA A 106 18.86 -5.44 -6.32
N GLU A 107 18.43 -4.18 -6.26
CA GLU A 107 19.22 -3.08 -5.72
C GLU A 107 18.46 -2.37 -4.61
N ALA A 108 19.07 -2.25 -3.42
CA ALA A 108 18.55 -1.40 -2.36
C ALA A 108 18.79 0.07 -2.74
N ILE A 109 17.71 0.85 -2.82
CA ILE A 109 17.75 2.24 -3.30
C ILE A 109 16.95 3.18 -2.40
N THR A 110 17.33 4.45 -2.46
CA THR A 110 16.48 5.58 -2.08
C THR A 110 15.80 6.15 -3.33
N TYR A 111 14.53 6.52 -3.23
CA TYR A 111 13.74 7.08 -4.32
C TYR A 111 12.89 8.27 -3.82
N SER A 112 12.28 9.02 -4.72
CA SER A 112 11.33 10.09 -4.37
C SER A 112 9.89 9.63 -4.64
N PRO A 113 9.07 9.29 -3.62
CA PRO A 113 7.75 8.72 -3.84
C PRO A 113 6.84 9.58 -4.71
N LEU A 114 6.81 10.90 -4.47
CA LEU A 114 5.98 11.83 -5.21
C LEU A 114 6.51 12.07 -6.63
N LYS A 115 7.82 12.31 -6.81
CA LYS A 115 8.41 12.64 -8.12
C LYS A 115 8.54 11.42 -9.04
N ASP A 116 8.86 10.25 -8.48
CA ASP A 116 9.18 9.07 -9.28
C ASP A 116 7.96 8.22 -9.61
N TYR A 117 6.97 8.16 -8.70
CA TYR A 117 5.84 7.23 -8.79
C TYR A 117 4.47 7.87 -8.50
N GLY A 118 4.41 9.17 -8.19
CA GLY A 118 3.13 9.85 -7.92
C GLY A 118 2.49 9.44 -6.60
N GLY A 119 3.29 9.16 -5.58
CA GLY A 119 2.86 8.88 -4.21
C GLY A 119 3.04 7.41 -3.78
N TRP A 120 2.27 7.01 -2.77
CA TRP A 120 2.30 5.68 -2.20
C TRP A 120 1.15 4.82 -2.71
N GLY A 121 1.37 3.52 -2.84
CA GLY A 121 0.37 2.54 -3.25
C GLY A 121 0.89 1.56 -4.29
N ILE A 122 -0.03 1.11 -5.15
CA ILE A 122 0.29 0.40 -6.38
C ILE A 122 0.36 1.45 -7.49
N LYS A 123 1.54 1.66 -8.07
CA LYS A 123 1.77 2.69 -9.08
C LYS A 123 2.39 2.07 -10.32
N GLY A 124 2.07 2.63 -11.48
CA GLY A 124 2.71 2.33 -12.75
C GLY A 124 3.09 3.64 -13.44
N GLY A 125 4.26 3.68 -14.08
CA GLY A 125 4.72 4.85 -14.81
C GLY A 125 6.00 4.59 -15.59
N ARG A 126 6.65 5.67 -16.05
CA ARG A 126 7.86 5.60 -16.88
C ARG A 126 9.05 4.88 -16.19
N LYS A 127 9.09 4.88 -14.86
CA LYS A 127 10.13 4.19 -14.06
C LYS A 127 9.79 2.74 -13.73
N GLY A 128 8.67 2.21 -14.25
CA GLY A 128 8.17 0.87 -13.98
C GLY A 128 7.03 0.84 -12.97
N LYS A 129 6.80 -0.33 -12.37
CA LYS A 129 5.79 -0.52 -11.33
C LYS A 129 6.41 -0.24 -9.96
N ALA A 130 5.62 0.31 -9.04
CA ALA A 130 5.99 0.45 -7.65
C ALA A 130 4.90 -0.06 -6.72
N TYR A 131 5.34 -0.77 -5.70
CA TYR A 131 4.53 -1.24 -4.58
C TYR A 131 5.14 -0.64 -3.32
N ASN A 132 4.53 0.39 -2.76
CA ASN A 132 5.03 1.04 -1.55
C ASN A 132 3.87 1.51 -0.66
N VAL A 133 4.15 1.63 0.64
CA VAL A 133 3.15 2.07 1.63
C VAL A 133 3.59 3.33 2.34
N SER A 134 4.88 3.45 2.64
CA SER A 134 5.46 4.58 3.38
C SER A 134 6.93 4.76 3.03
N GLY A 135 7.52 5.88 3.46
CA GLY A 135 8.95 6.11 3.31
C GLY A 135 9.38 6.37 1.86
N ASN A 136 10.69 6.35 1.66
CA ASN A 136 11.38 6.72 0.42
C ASN A 136 12.52 5.74 0.09
N THR A 137 12.52 4.56 0.70
CA THR A 137 13.52 3.51 0.51
C THR A 137 12.85 2.20 0.11
N GLY A 138 13.56 1.37 -0.65
CA GLY A 138 13.04 0.12 -1.17
C GLY A 138 14.05 -0.66 -1.98
N VAL A 139 13.62 -1.77 -2.57
CA VAL A 139 14.41 -2.59 -3.47
C VAL A 139 13.85 -2.48 -4.87
N LEU A 140 14.69 -2.07 -5.81
CA LEU A 140 14.38 -2.09 -7.23
C LEU A 140 14.79 -3.42 -7.82
N LEU A 141 13.81 -4.16 -8.34
CA LEU A 141 14.03 -5.34 -9.15
C LEU A 141 14.06 -4.92 -10.62
N THR A 142 15.13 -5.25 -11.32
CA THR A 142 15.19 -5.21 -12.77
C THR A 142 14.99 -6.64 -13.26
N MET A 143 13.93 -6.87 -14.04
CA MET A 143 13.58 -8.18 -14.57
C MET A 143 14.35 -8.46 -15.86
N LYS A 144 14.59 -9.74 -16.19
CA LYS A 144 15.30 -10.14 -17.42
C LYS A 144 14.57 -9.68 -18.70
N ASN A 145 13.27 -9.39 -18.63
CA ASN A 145 12.48 -8.83 -19.73
C ASN A 145 12.52 -7.28 -19.81
N GLY A 146 13.32 -6.62 -18.97
CA GLY A 146 13.45 -5.16 -18.90
C GLY A 146 12.40 -4.46 -18.02
N GLU A 147 11.42 -5.19 -17.46
CA GLU A 147 10.47 -4.61 -16.50
C GLU A 147 11.19 -4.17 -15.22
N ARG A 148 10.79 -3.02 -14.67
CA ARG A 148 11.31 -2.48 -13.42
C ARG A 148 10.23 -2.48 -12.36
N ILE A 149 10.54 -3.03 -11.19
CA ILE A 149 9.59 -3.21 -10.09
C ILE A 149 10.23 -2.72 -8.80
N LEU A 150 9.73 -1.61 -8.26
CA LEU A 150 10.12 -1.11 -6.95
C LEU A 150 9.24 -1.72 -5.87
N ILE A 151 9.87 -2.28 -4.84
CA ILE A 151 9.21 -2.74 -3.62
C ILE A 151 9.70 -1.85 -2.47
N GLY A 152 8.85 -0.93 -2.00
CA GLY A 152 9.15 -0.09 -0.85
C GLY A 152 9.30 -0.93 0.41
N SER A 153 10.30 -0.61 1.24
CA SER A 153 10.64 -1.37 2.45
C SER A 153 11.24 -0.45 3.50
N ARG A 154 10.87 -0.65 4.78
CA ARG A 154 11.54 0.04 5.90
C ARG A 154 12.91 -0.56 6.19
N ASP A 155 13.09 -1.83 5.83
CA ASP A 155 14.33 -2.59 5.97
C ASP A 155 14.83 -3.01 4.58
N HIS A 156 15.00 -2.00 3.72
CA HIS A 156 15.34 -2.20 2.31
C HIS A 156 16.72 -2.84 2.09
N GLU A 157 17.66 -2.61 3.01
CA GLU A 157 18.98 -3.24 2.98
C GLU A 157 18.86 -4.76 3.24
N ALA A 158 18.14 -5.18 4.28
CA ALA A 158 17.94 -6.61 4.53
C ALA A 158 17.12 -7.26 3.41
N LEU A 159 16.06 -6.61 2.92
CA LEU A 159 15.30 -7.10 1.77
C LEU A 159 16.19 -7.29 0.53
N GLY A 160 17.02 -6.30 0.23
CA GLY A 160 17.95 -6.31 -0.90
C GLY A 160 18.96 -7.43 -0.77
N LEU A 161 19.63 -7.52 0.39
CA LEU A 161 20.61 -8.57 0.70
C LEU A 161 20.01 -9.98 0.56
N ARG A 162 18.83 -10.25 1.16
CA ARG A 162 18.20 -11.57 1.06
C ARG A 162 17.75 -11.89 -0.35
N THR A 163 17.36 -10.89 -1.13
CA THR A 163 17.01 -11.07 -2.55
C THR A 163 18.24 -11.41 -3.38
N GLN A 164 19.34 -10.68 -3.20
CA GLN A 164 20.61 -10.96 -3.89
C GLN A 164 21.17 -12.34 -3.53
N GLN A 165 21.14 -12.73 -2.26
CA GLN A 165 21.53 -14.08 -1.83
C GLN A 165 20.72 -15.18 -2.53
N GLY A 166 19.43 -14.93 -2.81
CA GLY A 166 18.59 -15.84 -3.59
C GLY A 166 18.99 -15.90 -5.06
N LEU A 167 19.30 -14.76 -5.68
CA LEU A 167 19.80 -14.68 -7.05
C LEU A 167 21.09 -15.47 -7.25
N PHE A 168 22.06 -15.36 -6.33
CA PHE A 168 23.31 -16.11 -6.42
C PHE A 168 23.12 -17.64 -6.36
N LYS A 169 22.03 -18.11 -5.75
CA LYS A 169 21.69 -19.55 -5.72
C LYS A 169 20.95 -20.03 -6.96
N HIS A 170 20.43 -19.12 -7.79
CA HIS A 170 19.56 -19.38 -8.94
C HIS A 170 19.89 -18.44 -10.12
N PRO A 171 20.99 -18.68 -10.87
CA PRO A 171 21.43 -17.82 -11.97
C PRO A 171 20.44 -17.78 -13.17
#